data_AF-A0A167VLZ2-F1
#
_entry.id   AF-A0A167VLZ2-F1
#
_cell.length_a   1.000
_cell.length_b   1.000
_cell.length_c   1.000
_cell.angle_alpha   90.00
_cell.angle_beta   90.00
_cell.angle_gamma   90.00
#
_symmetry.space_group_name_H-M   'P 1'
#
loop_
_entity.id
_entity.type
_entity.pdbx_description
1 polymer ?
#
loop_
_entity_poly.entity_id
_entity_poly.type
_entity_poly.pdbx_seq_one_letter_code
_entity_poly.pdbx_strand_id
1 'polypeptide(L)'
;MTGVTLGFIPEPLSVPVSSILPSRRIPSSVVESRKFKQIRTSIEEVGLIEPLSVTPADQSSGQHVLLDGHLRLLAIQDLGHERAACLVATDDESYTYNNRVNRLSTIQEHYMIRRVIDRGVSPERLAKALSVDVSQIIKKMSLLDGVCPEAAELLGDRQFSPELVRAIRKMKPTRQVECVELMVAANNVSVSYAEALLVATPAARLVEGKKPRKLTGVSPEQMAKMEREMSNLQGQYKLVEQTYGQDVLNLVLAKGFLAKLVENESVRQYVTQRHPDLMAEFESIIATISLDQQQFSAVL
;
A
#
# COMPACT_ATOMS: atom_id res chain seq x y z
N MET A 1 20.87 -4.81 -29.77
CA MET A 1 20.20 -4.39 -28.53
C MET A 1 19.12 -3.40 -28.92
N THR A 2 17.86 -3.83 -28.96
CA THR A 2 16.72 -2.93 -29.17
C THR A 2 16.58 -2.08 -27.91
N GLY A 3 17.11 -0.86 -27.96
CA GLY A 3 16.97 0.09 -26.86
C GLY A 3 15.50 0.36 -26.60
N VAL A 4 15.14 0.55 -25.33
CA VAL A 4 13.79 0.98 -24.96
C VAL A 4 13.56 2.34 -25.59
N THR A 5 12.60 2.42 -26.52
CA THR A 5 12.19 3.68 -27.13
C THR A 5 11.45 4.50 -26.06
N LEU A 6 11.94 5.71 -25.79
CA LEU A 6 11.27 6.60 -24.84
C LEU A 6 10.01 7.19 -25.50
N GLY A 7 8.91 7.23 -24.76
CA GLY A 7 7.66 7.87 -25.21
C GLY A 7 7.70 9.41 -25.20
N PHE A 8 8.78 10.00 -24.69
CA PHE A 8 8.95 11.45 -24.59
C PHE A 8 10.38 11.88 -24.93
N ILE A 9 10.51 13.09 -25.44
CA ILE A 9 11.80 13.79 -25.54
C ILE A 9 12.20 14.23 -24.11
N PRO A 10 13.36 13.79 -23.58
CA PRO A 10 13.71 13.99 -22.16
C PRO A 10 13.91 15.45 -21.75
N GLU A 11 14.23 16.33 -22.71
CA GLU A 11 14.50 17.72 -22.43
C GLU A 11 13.18 18.53 -22.41
N PRO A 12 12.81 19.10 -21.25
CA PRO A 12 11.57 19.84 -21.14
C PRO A 12 11.66 21.17 -21.90
N LEU A 13 10.66 21.44 -22.73
CA LEU A 13 10.49 22.70 -23.41
C LEU A 13 9.73 23.68 -22.53
N SER A 14 10.16 24.93 -22.52
CA SER A 14 9.34 26.02 -21.97
C SER A 14 8.37 26.49 -23.05
N VAL A 15 7.07 26.27 -22.87
CA VAL A 15 6.03 26.61 -23.87
C VAL A 15 5.14 27.73 -23.32
N PRO A 16 4.79 28.76 -24.12
CA PRO A 16 3.80 29.75 -23.72
C PRO A 16 2.46 29.08 -23.41
N VAL A 17 1.83 29.43 -22.29
CA VAL A 17 0.54 28.84 -21.88
C VAL A 17 -0.55 29.07 -22.91
N SER A 18 -0.50 30.20 -23.64
CA SER A 18 -1.40 30.51 -24.76
C SER A 18 -1.23 29.60 -25.98
N SER A 19 -0.08 28.95 -26.12
CA SER A 19 0.22 28.00 -27.20
C SER A 19 -0.17 26.56 -26.85
N ILE A 20 -0.69 26.30 -25.65
CA ILE A 20 -1.10 24.97 -25.18
C ILE A 20 -2.61 24.81 -25.32
N LEU A 21 -3.05 23.89 -26.17
CA LEU A 21 -4.45 23.56 -26.40
C LEU A 21 -4.88 22.36 -25.56
N PRO A 22 -5.87 22.51 -24.64
CA PRO A 22 -6.43 21.36 -23.93
C PRO A 22 -7.12 20.37 -24.89
N SER A 23 -6.71 19.10 -24.86
CA SER A 23 -7.37 18.02 -25.64
C SER A 23 -8.81 17.73 -25.20
N ARG A 24 -9.19 18.11 -23.97
CA ARG A 24 -10.54 17.96 -23.44
C ARG A 24 -10.91 19.16 -22.58
N ARG A 25 -12.21 19.46 -22.53
CA ARG A 25 -12.76 20.48 -21.63
C ARG A 25 -12.81 19.95 -20.20
N ILE A 26 -12.33 20.75 -19.26
CA ILE A 26 -12.45 20.47 -17.82
C ILE A 26 -13.76 21.10 -17.33
N PRO A 27 -14.61 20.37 -16.59
CA PRO A 27 -15.79 20.94 -15.96
C PRO A 27 -15.42 22.08 -14.98
N SER A 28 -16.21 23.15 -14.94
CA SER A 28 -15.96 24.28 -14.04
C SER A 28 -15.96 23.91 -12.56
N SER A 29 -16.73 22.88 -12.17
CA SER A 29 -16.80 22.35 -10.81
C SER A 29 -15.46 21.81 -10.29
N VAL A 30 -14.52 21.50 -11.17
CA VAL A 30 -13.19 20.99 -10.80
C VAL A 30 -12.37 22.01 -10.02
N VAL A 31 -12.58 23.30 -10.25
CA VAL A 31 -11.89 24.40 -9.54
C VAL A 31 -12.20 24.37 -8.03
N GLU A 32 -13.39 23.90 -7.66
CA GLU A 32 -13.79 23.82 -6.25
C GLU A 32 -13.21 22.57 -5.54
N SER A 33 -12.75 21.59 -6.33
CA SER A 33 -12.29 20.30 -5.82
C SER A 33 -11.05 20.44 -4.93
N ARG A 34 -10.98 19.57 -3.90
CA ARG A 34 -9.82 19.50 -3.01
C ARG A 34 -8.53 19.18 -3.78
N LYS A 35 -8.61 18.34 -4.81
CA LYS A 35 -7.47 17.94 -5.65
C LYS A 35 -6.91 19.13 -6.43
N PHE A 36 -7.76 19.95 -7.04
CA PHE A 36 -7.33 21.16 -7.75
C PHE A 36 -6.64 22.14 -6.80
N LYS A 37 -7.28 22.43 -5.64
CA LYS A 37 -6.69 23.31 -4.62
C LYS A 37 -5.32 22.82 -4.16
N GLN A 38 -5.16 21.51 -3.95
CA GLN A 38 -3.88 20.92 -3.59
C GLN A 38 -2.82 21.10 -4.68
N ILE A 39 -3.17 20.87 -5.95
CA ILE A 39 -2.25 21.07 -7.09
C ILE A 39 -1.83 22.54 -7.19
N ARG A 40 -2.79 23.46 -7.09
CA ARG A 40 -2.52 24.90 -7.16
C ARG A 40 -1.58 25.36 -6.05
N THR A 41 -1.86 25.03 -4.79
CA THR A 41 -0.99 25.41 -3.66
C THR A 41 0.41 24.79 -3.79
N SER A 42 0.50 23.56 -4.29
CA SER A 42 1.79 22.92 -4.57
C SER A 42 2.59 23.70 -5.63
N ILE A 43 1.97 24.04 -6.77
CA ILE A 43 2.63 24.81 -7.84
C ILE A 43 3.05 26.19 -7.34
N GLU A 44 2.22 26.86 -6.55
CA GLU A 44 2.55 28.16 -5.95
C GLU A 44 3.76 28.09 -5.01
N GLU A 45 3.90 27.02 -4.22
CA GLU A 45 4.93 26.92 -3.18
C GLU A 45 6.25 26.30 -3.66
N VAL A 46 6.20 25.34 -4.59
CA VAL A 46 7.37 24.58 -5.05
C VAL A 46 7.54 24.57 -6.57
N GLY A 47 6.62 25.15 -7.33
CA GLY A 47 6.63 25.14 -8.79
C GLY A 47 6.07 23.84 -9.39
N LEU A 48 6.08 23.78 -10.72
CA LEU A 48 5.65 22.60 -11.47
C LEU A 48 6.72 21.50 -11.38
N ILE A 49 6.49 20.51 -10.51
CA ILE A 49 7.41 19.37 -10.33
C ILE A 49 7.39 18.45 -11.55
N GLU A 50 6.18 18.08 -12.00
CA GLU A 50 5.98 17.19 -13.14
C GLU A 50 5.53 18.03 -14.35
N PRO A 51 6.35 18.12 -15.41
CA PRO A 51 6.01 18.85 -16.64
C PRO A 51 4.70 18.38 -17.27
N LEU A 52 4.08 19.24 -18.07
CA LEU A 52 2.91 18.88 -18.87
C LEU A 52 3.32 17.99 -20.04
N SER A 53 2.49 17.01 -20.42
CA SER A 53 2.76 16.21 -21.62
C SER A 53 2.00 16.79 -22.80
N VAL A 54 2.71 17.09 -23.89
CA VAL A 54 2.15 17.72 -25.09
C VAL A 54 2.60 17.02 -26.36
N THR A 55 1.83 17.17 -27.44
CA THR A 55 2.25 16.77 -28.78
C THR A 55 3.37 17.69 -29.30
N PRO A 56 4.09 17.29 -30.36
CA PRO A 56 4.93 18.20 -31.13
C PRO A 56 4.14 19.44 -31.57
N ALA A 57 4.85 20.56 -31.75
CA ALA A 57 4.24 21.79 -32.23
C ALA A 57 3.67 21.57 -33.64
N ASP A 58 2.44 21.99 -33.86
CA ASP A 58 1.88 22.05 -35.20
C ASP A 58 2.68 23.04 -36.06
N GLN A 59 3.05 22.62 -37.27
CA GLN A 59 3.92 23.42 -38.14
C GLN A 59 3.26 24.71 -38.63
N SER A 60 1.93 24.75 -38.67
CA SER A 60 1.17 25.89 -39.19
C SER A 60 0.82 26.92 -38.10
N SER A 61 0.43 26.45 -36.92
CA SER A 61 -0.06 27.29 -35.82
C SER A 61 0.95 27.49 -34.69
N GLY A 62 1.99 26.65 -34.61
CA GLY A 62 2.94 26.62 -33.50
C GLY A 62 2.32 26.16 -32.17
N GLN A 63 1.11 25.60 -32.21
CA GLN A 63 0.37 25.18 -31.02
C GLN A 63 0.68 23.73 -30.66
N HIS A 64 0.58 23.44 -29.37
CA HIS A 64 0.81 22.13 -28.78
C HIS A 64 -0.50 21.59 -28.21
N VAL A 65 -0.89 20.37 -28.55
CA VAL A 65 -2.06 19.72 -27.94
C VAL A 65 -1.62 19.08 -26.62
N LEU A 66 -2.36 19.36 -25.55
CA LEU A 66 -2.11 18.82 -24.22
C LEU A 66 -2.63 17.38 -24.12
N LEU A 67 -1.74 16.44 -23.87
CA LEU A 67 -2.07 15.03 -23.67
C LEU A 67 -2.38 14.73 -22.20
N ASP A 68 -1.54 15.19 -21.27
CA ASP A 68 -1.72 15.04 -19.82
C ASP A 68 -1.37 16.32 -19.06
N GLY A 69 -2.01 16.51 -17.90
CA GLY A 69 -1.75 17.64 -17.02
C GLY A 69 -2.80 18.74 -17.05
N HIS A 70 -4.04 18.44 -17.51
CA HIS A 70 -5.14 19.43 -17.58
C HIS A 70 -5.35 20.22 -16.29
N LEU A 71 -5.32 19.56 -15.13
CA LEU A 71 -5.47 20.23 -13.82
C LEU A 71 -4.28 21.13 -13.50
N ARG A 72 -3.07 20.72 -13.88
CA ARG A 72 -1.84 21.49 -13.70
C ARG A 72 -1.86 22.72 -14.60
N LEU A 73 -2.23 22.57 -15.87
CA LEU A 73 -2.39 23.69 -16.81
C LEU A 73 -3.40 24.71 -16.28
N LEU A 74 -4.55 24.24 -15.78
CA LEU A 74 -5.56 25.13 -15.21
C LEU A 74 -5.03 25.89 -13.98
N ALA A 75 -4.26 25.23 -13.11
CA ALA A 75 -3.64 25.88 -11.94
C ALA A 75 -2.56 26.88 -12.35
N ILE A 76 -1.75 26.59 -13.36
CA ILE A 76 -0.74 27.49 -13.94
C ILE A 76 -1.42 28.75 -14.51
N GLN A 77 -2.57 28.58 -15.18
CA GLN A 77 -3.40 29.69 -15.68
C GLN A 77 -4.00 30.52 -14.53
N ASP A 78 -4.55 29.87 -13.50
CA ASP A 78 -5.11 30.54 -12.29
C ASP A 78 -4.05 31.35 -11.54
N LEU A 79 -2.81 30.87 -11.50
CA LEU A 79 -1.65 31.56 -10.91
C LEU A 79 -1.04 32.64 -11.81
N GLY A 80 -1.51 32.79 -13.05
CA GLY A 80 -1.04 33.81 -13.99
C GLY A 80 0.35 33.57 -14.57
N HIS A 81 0.83 32.33 -14.62
CA HIS A 81 2.12 32.02 -15.24
C HIS A 81 2.03 32.08 -16.77
N GLU A 82 3.00 32.74 -17.41
CA GLU A 82 3.02 32.90 -18.87
C GLU A 82 3.54 31.67 -19.62
N ARG A 83 4.39 30.87 -18.96
CA ARG A 83 5.06 29.70 -19.56
C ARG A 83 4.93 28.48 -18.66
N ALA A 84 4.85 27.31 -19.27
CA ALA A 84 4.86 26.02 -18.58
C ALA A 84 6.00 25.13 -19.11
N ALA A 85 6.54 24.28 -18.24
CA ALA A 85 7.45 23.23 -18.66
C ALA A 85 6.65 22.07 -19.26
N CYS A 86 7.03 21.63 -20.45
CA CYS A 86 6.34 20.62 -21.23
C CYS A 86 7.31 19.56 -21.74
N LEU A 87 6.92 18.29 -21.70
CA LEU A 87 7.58 17.18 -22.37
C LEU A 87 6.85 16.87 -23.66
N VAL A 88 7.59 16.78 -24.77
CA VAL A 88 7.03 16.44 -26.07
C VAL A 88 6.92 14.92 -26.17
N ALA A 89 5.69 14.43 -26.32
CA ALA A 89 5.42 13.02 -26.58
C ALA A 89 5.86 12.64 -27.99
N THR A 90 6.45 11.45 -28.12
CA THR A 90 6.82 10.86 -29.41
C THR A 90 5.68 10.05 -30.02
N ASP A 91 4.69 9.70 -29.21
CA ASP A 91 3.45 9.04 -29.59
C ASP A 91 2.24 9.97 -29.33
N ASP A 92 1.10 9.61 -29.91
CA ASP A 92 -0.18 10.31 -29.73
C ASP A 92 -1.08 9.54 -28.74
N GLU A 93 -0.48 8.81 -27.80
CA GLU A 93 -1.22 8.04 -26.82
C GLU A 93 -1.70 8.94 -25.66
N SER A 94 -3.02 9.02 -25.50
CA SER A 94 -3.65 9.72 -24.36
C SER A 94 -3.63 8.90 -23.06
N TYR A 95 -2.84 7.83 -22.99
CA TYR A 95 -2.78 6.96 -21.82
C TYR A 95 -2.06 7.66 -20.66
N THR A 96 -2.83 8.13 -19.67
CA THR A 96 -2.27 8.78 -18.48
C THR A 96 -1.77 7.74 -17.47
N TYR A 97 -0.49 7.80 -17.10
CA TYR A 97 0.14 6.92 -16.10
C TYR A 97 -0.50 7.02 -14.70
N ASN A 98 -1.24 8.09 -14.45
CA ASN A 98 -1.94 8.38 -13.20
C ASN A 98 -2.99 7.33 -12.77
N ASN A 99 -3.41 6.44 -13.67
CA ASN A 99 -4.42 5.41 -13.37
C ASN A 99 -3.87 4.17 -12.64
N ARG A 100 -2.55 3.95 -12.64
CA ARG A 100 -1.91 2.76 -12.03
C ARG A 100 -0.79 3.12 -11.05
N VAL A 101 -1.04 4.09 -10.17
CA VAL A 101 -0.05 4.53 -9.18
C VAL A 101 -0.19 3.73 -7.89
N ASN A 102 0.89 3.06 -7.49
CA ASN A 102 1.01 2.47 -6.16
C ASN A 102 1.03 3.58 -5.11
N ARG A 103 0.12 3.51 -4.14
CA ARG A 103 0.06 4.51 -3.07
C ARG A 103 1.12 4.20 -2.03
N LEU A 104 1.75 5.26 -1.51
CA LEU A 104 2.71 5.15 -0.41
C LEU A 104 2.03 4.54 0.82
N SER A 105 2.77 3.71 1.55
CA SER A 105 2.36 3.21 2.85
C SER A 105 2.50 4.31 3.91
N THR A 106 1.80 4.17 5.03
CA THR A 106 1.86 5.16 6.12
C THR A 106 3.27 5.27 6.72
N ILE A 107 4.03 4.17 6.72
CA ILE A 107 5.41 4.14 7.21
C ILE A 107 6.38 4.75 6.20
N GLN A 108 6.20 4.49 4.90
CA GLN A 108 6.98 5.16 3.86
C GLN A 108 6.81 6.68 3.94
N GLU A 109 5.57 7.17 4.11
CA GLU A 109 5.30 8.59 4.30
C GLU A 109 6.00 9.16 5.54
N HIS A 110 6.05 8.44 6.66
CA HIS A 110 6.80 8.84 7.86
C HIS A 110 8.28 9.08 7.55
N TYR A 111 8.94 8.10 6.92
CA TYR A 111 10.36 8.22 6.58
C TYR A 111 10.62 9.35 5.57
N MET A 112 9.74 9.54 4.59
CA MET A 112 9.84 10.64 3.63
C MET A 112 9.72 12.01 4.32
N ILE A 113 8.72 12.19 5.19
CA ILE A 113 8.51 13.44 5.94
C ILE A 113 9.71 13.73 6.84
N ARG A 114 10.19 12.73 7.60
CA ARG A 114 11.33 12.88 8.50
C ARG A 114 12.59 13.28 7.73
N ARG A 115 12.89 12.60 6.62
CA ARG A 115 14.04 12.92 5.76
C ARG A 115 13.99 14.34 5.18
N VAL A 116 12.81 14.83 4.83
CA VAL A 116 12.63 16.20 4.31
C VAL A 116 12.86 17.25 5.41
N ILE A 117 12.37 16.99 6.63
CA ILE A 117 12.55 17.88 7.78
C ILE A 117 14.01 17.89 8.23
N ASP A 118 14.66 16.72 8.30
CA ASP A 118 16.09 16.60 8.65
C ASP A 118 17.01 17.35 7.67
N ARG A 119 16.53 17.57 6.43
CA ARG A 119 17.20 18.39 5.40
C ARG A 119 16.92 19.89 5.50
N GLY A 120 16.20 20.33 6.53
CA GLY A 120 15.97 21.74 6.84
C GLY A 120 14.65 22.33 6.34
N VAL A 121 13.73 21.52 5.82
CA VAL A 121 12.39 22.02 5.45
C VAL A 121 11.49 22.09 6.69
N SER A 122 10.94 23.27 6.98
CA SER A 122 10.02 23.46 8.11
C SER A 122 8.70 22.69 7.92
N PRO A 123 8.10 22.13 9.00
CA PRO A 123 6.79 21.46 8.93
C PRO A 123 5.68 22.33 8.33
N GLU A 124 5.70 23.64 8.57
CA GLU A 124 4.71 24.61 8.08
C GLU A 124 4.75 24.72 6.56
N ARG A 125 5.96 24.86 5.99
CA ARG A 125 6.17 24.89 4.55
C ARG A 125 5.73 23.59 3.88
N LEU A 126 6.04 22.45 4.48
CA LEU A 126 5.63 21.13 3.97
C LEU A 126 4.10 20.98 4.01
N ALA A 127 3.46 21.41 5.10
CA ALA A 127 2.01 21.40 5.24
C ALA A 127 1.33 22.28 4.18
N LYS A 128 1.88 23.48 3.94
CA LYS A 128 1.42 24.39 2.88
C LYS A 128 1.54 23.75 1.51
N ALA A 129 2.72 23.24 1.13
CA ALA A 129 2.94 22.60 -0.17
C ALA A 129 1.99 21.40 -0.43
N LEU A 130 1.70 20.62 0.62
CA LEU A 130 0.79 19.46 0.53
C LEU A 130 -0.69 19.84 0.71
N SER A 131 -1.01 21.11 1.00
CA SER A 131 -2.35 21.59 1.34
C SER A 131 -3.00 20.78 2.49
N VAL A 132 -2.24 20.51 3.54
CA VAL A 132 -2.69 19.81 4.75
C VAL A 132 -2.43 20.63 6.00
N ASP A 133 -3.09 20.26 7.10
CA ASP A 133 -2.85 20.88 8.40
C ASP A 133 -1.47 20.49 8.96
N VAL A 134 -0.79 21.42 9.62
CA VAL A 134 0.55 21.20 10.21
C VAL A 134 0.52 20.06 11.23
N SER A 135 -0.58 19.86 11.97
CA SER A 135 -0.69 18.76 12.92
C SER A 135 -0.63 17.39 12.26
N GLN A 136 -1.09 17.25 11.00
CA GLN A 136 -0.98 16.01 10.24
C GLN A 136 0.50 15.68 9.95
N ILE A 137 1.29 16.70 9.59
CA ILE A 137 2.73 16.56 9.36
C ILE A 137 3.42 16.14 10.66
N ILE A 138 3.12 16.79 11.78
CA ILE A 138 3.71 16.47 13.09
C ILE A 138 3.34 15.04 13.52
N LYS A 139 2.08 14.61 13.33
CA LYS A 139 1.64 13.24 13.65
C LYS A 139 2.36 12.20 12.81
N LYS A 140 2.55 12.45 11.51
CA LYS A 140 3.30 11.54 10.63
C LYS A 140 4.80 11.57 10.94
N MET A 141 5.36 12.72 11.30
CA MET A 141 6.76 12.85 11.72
C MET A 141 7.06 12.07 12.99
N SER A 142 6.17 12.08 13.98
CA SER A 142 6.31 11.38 15.26
C SER A 142 5.65 9.99 15.28
N LEU A 143 5.31 9.45 14.10
CA LEU A 143 4.53 8.23 13.95
C LEU A 143 5.18 7.05 14.67
N LEU A 144 6.46 6.78 14.43
CA LEU A 144 7.15 5.60 14.95
C LEU A 144 7.74 5.78 16.36
N ASP A 145 7.56 6.95 16.98
CA ASP A 145 8.13 7.22 18.30
C ASP A 145 7.54 6.26 19.36
N GLY A 146 8.36 5.45 20.00
CA GLY A 146 7.90 4.46 20.99
C GLY A 146 7.21 3.23 20.37
N VAL A 147 7.36 3.01 19.06
CA VAL A 147 7.10 1.73 18.40
C VAL A 147 8.44 1.01 18.21
N CYS A 148 8.50 -0.28 18.50
CA CYS A 148 9.71 -1.06 18.26
C CYS A 148 9.91 -1.32 16.75
N PRO A 149 11.17 -1.46 16.28
CA PRO A 149 11.46 -1.62 14.85
C PRO A 149 10.72 -2.79 14.20
N GLU A 150 10.60 -3.92 14.90
CA GLU A 150 9.96 -5.14 14.40
C GLU A 150 8.45 -4.92 14.17
N ALA A 151 7.78 -4.21 15.10
CA ALA A 151 6.37 -3.88 14.94
C ALA A 151 6.14 -2.86 13.81
N ALA A 152 7.10 -1.96 13.56
CA ALA A 152 7.04 -1.04 12.44
C ALA A 152 7.23 -1.77 11.11
N GLU A 153 8.16 -2.73 11.03
CA GLU A 153 8.40 -3.53 9.83
C GLU A 153 7.15 -4.31 9.38
N LEU A 154 6.44 -4.94 10.33
CA LEU A 154 5.19 -5.66 10.06
C LEU A 154 4.06 -4.78 9.50
N LEU A 155 4.10 -3.47 9.76
CA LEU A 155 3.16 -2.48 9.22
C LEU A 155 3.63 -1.84 7.91
N GLY A 156 4.83 -2.20 7.43
CA GLY A 156 5.60 -1.50 6.40
C GLY A 156 4.85 -1.20 5.12
N ASP A 157 4.06 -2.14 4.61
CA ASP A 157 3.36 -2.02 3.31
C ASP A 157 1.89 -1.62 3.44
N ARG A 158 1.45 -1.23 4.65
CA ARG A 158 0.03 -0.99 4.95
C ARG A 158 -0.30 0.49 5.07
N GLN A 159 -1.53 0.83 4.70
CA GLN A 159 -2.12 2.13 4.97
C GLN A 159 -3.00 2.05 6.22
N PHE A 160 -2.74 2.93 7.19
CA PHE A 160 -3.49 2.98 8.43
C PHE A 160 -3.53 4.39 9.01
N SER A 161 -4.46 4.62 9.93
CA SER A 161 -4.55 5.90 10.64
C SER A 161 -3.40 6.05 11.63
N PRO A 162 -2.69 7.20 11.69
CA PRO A 162 -1.66 7.46 12.69
C PRO A 162 -2.13 7.29 14.15
N GLU A 163 -3.45 7.43 14.39
CA GLU A 163 -4.04 7.23 15.72
C GLU A 163 -3.92 5.78 16.22
N LEU A 164 -3.77 4.80 15.32
CA LEU A 164 -3.53 3.40 15.68
C LEU A 164 -2.26 3.26 16.54
N VAL A 165 -1.20 3.99 16.18
CA VAL A 165 0.09 3.92 16.87
C VAL A 165 -0.01 4.45 18.30
N ARG A 166 -0.96 5.34 18.57
CA ARG A 166 -1.23 5.84 19.92
C ARG A 166 -1.63 4.72 20.88
N ALA A 167 -2.32 3.69 20.39
CA ALA A 167 -2.64 2.51 21.18
C ALA A 167 -1.42 1.60 21.32
N ILE A 168 -0.72 1.33 20.22
CA ILE A 168 0.45 0.44 20.19
C ILE A 168 1.57 0.90 21.14
N ARG A 169 1.93 2.19 21.12
CA ARG A 169 3.02 2.75 21.94
C ARG A 169 2.79 2.75 23.46
N LYS A 170 1.60 2.36 23.92
CA LYS A 170 1.30 2.16 25.36
C LYS A 170 1.66 0.76 25.84
N MET A 171 2.03 -0.15 24.93
CA MET A 171 2.42 -1.52 25.22
C MET A 171 3.94 -1.65 25.16
N LYS A 172 4.51 -2.62 25.90
CA LYS A 172 5.95 -2.96 25.83
C LYS A 172 6.29 -3.60 24.47
N PRO A 173 7.55 -3.53 23.99
CA PRO A 173 7.95 -3.99 22.65
C PRO A 173 7.43 -5.38 22.27
N THR A 174 7.59 -6.38 23.13
CA THR A 174 7.12 -7.76 22.84
C THR A 174 5.61 -7.83 22.60
N ARG A 175 4.83 -6.98 23.27
CA ARG A 175 3.38 -6.93 23.06
C ARG A 175 3.00 -6.10 21.84
N GLN A 176 3.79 -5.10 21.47
CA GLN A 176 3.57 -4.34 20.24
C GLN A 176 3.65 -5.26 19.02
N VAL A 177 4.70 -6.09 18.95
CA VAL A 177 4.89 -7.08 17.88
C VAL A 177 3.69 -8.02 17.80
N GLU A 178 3.35 -8.70 18.90
CA GLU A 178 2.21 -9.62 18.93
C GLU A 178 0.88 -8.96 18.51
N CYS A 179 0.62 -7.73 18.97
CA CYS A 179 -0.60 -7.03 18.59
C CYS A 179 -0.63 -6.71 17.09
N VAL A 180 0.49 -6.24 16.54
CA VAL A 180 0.59 -5.95 15.11
C VAL A 180 0.45 -7.23 14.29
N GLU A 181 1.11 -8.33 14.67
CA GLU A 181 0.96 -9.64 14.01
C GLU A 181 -0.50 -10.08 13.96
N LEU A 182 -1.23 -9.99 15.08
CA LEU A 182 -2.65 -10.33 15.13
C LEU A 182 -3.50 -9.44 14.20
N MET A 183 -3.21 -8.14 14.15
CA MET A 183 -3.91 -7.20 13.28
C MET A 183 -3.63 -7.49 11.78
N VAL A 184 -2.39 -7.79 11.44
CA VAL A 184 -1.93 -8.13 10.10
C VAL A 184 -2.54 -9.46 9.65
N ALA A 185 -2.52 -10.48 10.51
CA ALA A 185 -3.09 -11.79 10.24
C ALA A 185 -4.61 -11.76 10.09
N ALA A 186 -5.31 -10.96 10.91
CA ALA A 186 -6.74 -10.71 10.78
C ALA A 186 -7.11 -9.79 9.60
N ASN A 187 -6.11 -9.31 8.84
CA ASN A 187 -6.25 -8.28 7.81
C ASN A 187 -7.07 -7.06 8.26
N ASN A 188 -6.93 -6.67 9.53
CA ASN A 188 -7.70 -5.61 10.16
C ASN A 188 -6.75 -4.64 10.90
N VAL A 189 -6.29 -3.62 10.17
CA VAL A 189 -5.38 -2.60 10.71
C VAL A 189 -6.16 -1.32 11.06
N SER A 190 -7.11 -1.46 12.00
CA SER A 190 -8.00 -0.38 12.45
C SER A 190 -7.68 0.13 13.85
N VAL A 191 -8.05 1.39 14.12
CA VAL A 191 -7.85 2.02 15.44
C VAL A 191 -8.66 1.31 16.52
N SER A 192 -9.90 0.95 16.24
CA SER A 192 -10.78 0.25 17.19
C SER A 192 -10.22 -1.10 17.59
N TYR A 193 -9.62 -1.84 16.66
CA TYR A 193 -9.03 -3.13 16.99
C TYR A 193 -7.75 -2.98 17.81
N ALA A 194 -6.90 -2.00 17.49
CA ALA A 194 -5.74 -1.68 18.31
C ALA A 194 -6.12 -1.25 19.74
N GLU A 195 -7.21 -0.48 19.89
CA GLU A 195 -7.74 -0.09 21.20
C GLU A 195 -8.29 -1.28 21.99
N ALA A 196 -8.99 -2.20 21.33
CA ALA A 196 -9.46 -3.44 21.96
C ALA A 196 -8.28 -4.30 22.45
N LEU A 197 -7.23 -4.46 21.63
CA LEU A 197 -6.02 -5.20 21.99
C LEU A 197 -5.26 -4.53 23.15
N LEU A 198 -5.22 -3.20 23.19
CA LEU A 198 -4.65 -2.45 24.30
C LEU A 198 -5.42 -2.68 25.60
N VAL A 199 -6.75 -2.69 25.53
CA VAL A 199 -7.63 -2.90 26.68
C VAL A 199 -7.52 -4.32 27.23
N ALA A 200 -7.36 -5.31 26.35
CA ALA A 200 -7.11 -6.70 26.70
C ALA A 200 -5.65 -7.00 27.09
N THR A 201 -4.78 -6.00 27.17
CA THR A 201 -3.36 -6.21 27.49
C THR A 201 -3.14 -6.15 29.02
N PRO A 202 -2.54 -7.19 29.63
CA PRO A 202 -2.23 -7.21 31.06
C PRO A 202 -1.33 -6.04 31.47
N ALA A 203 -1.56 -5.49 32.67
CA ALA A 203 -0.80 -4.33 33.17
C ALA A 203 0.73 -4.53 33.18
N ALA A 204 1.21 -5.76 33.38
CA ALA A 204 2.64 -6.09 33.33
C ALA A 204 3.29 -5.89 31.95
N ARG A 205 2.48 -5.93 30.88
CA ARG A 205 2.89 -5.75 29.48
C ARG A 205 2.61 -4.34 28.95
N LEU A 206 2.06 -3.45 29.79
CA LEU A 206 1.89 -2.03 29.49
C LEU A 206 3.12 -1.22 29.92
N VAL A 207 3.30 -0.07 29.28
CA VAL A 207 4.24 0.96 29.72
C VAL A 207 3.70 1.60 31.00
N GLU A 208 4.57 1.86 31.98
CA GLU A 208 4.17 2.44 33.27
C GLU A 208 3.43 3.78 33.08
N GLY A 209 2.38 4.00 33.87
CA GLY A 209 1.55 5.22 33.79
C GLY A 209 0.66 5.34 32.55
N LYS A 210 0.69 4.38 31.60
CA LYS A 210 -0.07 4.42 30.34
C LYS A 210 -1.30 3.50 30.32
N LYS A 211 -1.88 3.21 31.50
CA LYS A 211 -3.09 2.40 31.59
C LYS A 211 -4.22 3.02 30.73
N PRO A 212 -4.91 2.22 29.89
CA PRO A 212 -6.05 2.73 29.13
C PRO A 212 -7.12 3.24 30.09
N ARG A 213 -7.78 4.35 29.74
CA ARG A 213 -9.04 4.74 30.39
C ARG A 213 -10.03 3.60 30.13
N LYS A 214 -10.77 3.17 31.16
CA LYS A 214 -11.81 2.15 31.01
C LYS A 214 -12.69 2.56 29.82
N LEU A 215 -12.87 1.66 28.84
CA LEU A 215 -13.80 1.90 27.73
C LEU A 215 -15.17 2.18 28.34
N THR A 216 -15.70 3.38 28.14
CA THR A 216 -17.09 3.70 28.51
C THR A 216 -18.01 2.78 27.73
N GLY A 217 -18.68 1.85 28.43
CA GLY A 217 -19.67 0.94 27.85
C GLY A 217 -19.29 -0.55 27.81
N VAL A 218 -18.06 -0.95 28.20
CA VAL A 218 -17.67 -2.36 28.27
C VAL A 218 -17.51 -2.78 29.73
N SER A 219 -18.25 -3.82 30.16
CA SER A 219 -18.17 -4.32 31.53
C SER A 219 -16.82 -5.01 31.80
N PRO A 220 -16.33 -5.03 33.05
CA PRO A 220 -15.10 -5.75 33.39
C PRO A 220 -15.18 -7.25 33.07
N GLU A 221 -16.38 -7.84 33.10
CA GLU A 221 -16.60 -9.24 32.70
C GLU A 221 -16.49 -9.44 31.19
N GLN A 222 -17.00 -8.49 30.38
CA GLN A 222 -16.84 -8.50 28.93
C GLN A 222 -15.38 -8.32 28.52
N MET A 223 -14.63 -7.50 29.25
CA MET A 223 -13.18 -7.38 29.07
C MET A 223 -12.46 -8.70 29.37
N ALA A 224 -12.76 -9.34 30.50
CA ALA A 224 -12.16 -10.64 30.85
C ALA A 224 -12.53 -11.74 29.86
N LYS A 225 -13.76 -11.73 29.31
CA LYS A 225 -14.18 -12.64 28.24
C LYS A 225 -13.39 -12.39 26.95
N MET A 226 -13.24 -11.13 26.55
CA MET A 226 -12.46 -10.74 25.37
C MET A 226 -10.98 -11.12 25.50
N GLU A 227 -10.38 -10.94 26.69
CA GLU A 227 -9.01 -11.38 26.98
C GLU A 227 -8.85 -12.89 26.81
N ARG A 228 -9.80 -13.69 27.31
CA ARG A 228 -9.78 -15.15 27.17
C ARG A 228 -9.95 -15.58 25.72
N GLU A 229 -10.92 -15.02 25.00
CA GLU A 229 -11.17 -15.34 23.60
C GLU A 229 -9.96 -14.98 22.72
N MET A 230 -9.33 -13.82 22.96
CA MET A 230 -8.11 -13.43 22.24
C MET A 230 -6.91 -14.28 22.60
N SER A 231 -6.71 -14.64 23.87
CA SER A 231 -5.63 -15.55 24.27
C SER A 231 -5.81 -16.93 23.63
N ASN A 232 -7.05 -17.42 23.54
CA ASN A 232 -7.36 -18.68 22.89
C ASN A 232 -7.10 -18.62 21.39
N LEU A 233 -7.57 -17.57 20.71
CA LEU A 233 -7.30 -17.36 19.29
C LEU A 233 -5.79 -17.26 19.01
N GLN A 234 -5.06 -16.46 19.78
CA GLN A 234 -3.61 -16.33 19.64
C GLN A 234 -2.89 -17.68 19.86
N GLY A 235 -3.34 -18.49 20.82
CA GLY A 235 -2.84 -19.84 21.02
C GLY A 235 -3.10 -20.77 19.84
N GLN A 236 -4.30 -20.73 19.27
CA GLN A 236 -4.66 -21.50 18.07
C GLN A 236 -3.82 -21.07 16.86
N TYR A 237 -3.63 -19.76 16.65
CA TYR A 237 -2.78 -19.25 15.59
C TYR A 237 -1.34 -19.74 15.70
N LYS A 238 -0.72 -19.64 16.89
CA LYS A 238 0.65 -20.14 17.10
C LYS A 238 0.76 -21.65 16.88
N LEU A 239 -0.26 -22.41 17.27
CA LEU A 239 -0.29 -23.85 17.04
C LEU A 239 -0.33 -24.16 15.54
N VAL A 240 -1.21 -23.48 14.79
CA VAL A 240 -1.30 -23.65 13.33
C VAL A 240 -0.01 -23.21 12.65
N GLU A 241 0.57 -22.07 13.03
CA GLU A 241 1.84 -21.58 12.48
C GLU A 241 2.99 -22.56 12.69
N GLN A 242 3.07 -23.19 13.87
CA GLN A 242 4.08 -24.20 14.19
C GLN A 242 3.96 -25.46 13.33
N THR A 243 2.74 -25.90 13.01
CA THR A 243 2.55 -27.12 12.19
C THR A 243 2.48 -26.81 10.70
N TYR A 244 2.15 -25.58 10.30
CA TYR A 244 1.92 -25.19 8.90
C TYR A 244 3.07 -25.60 7.97
N GLY A 245 4.31 -25.27 8.32
CA GLY A 245 5.47 -25.63 7.50
C GLY A 245 5.67 -27.15 7.35
N GLN A 246 5.48 -27.89 8.45
CA GLN A 246 5.59 -29.35 8.45
C GLN A 246 4.44 -30.00 7.67
N ASP A 247 3.22 -29.49 7.82
CA ASP A 247 2.02 -29.99 7.16
C ASP A 247 2.09 -29.75 5.64
N VAL A 248 2.56 -28.57 5.22
CA VAL A 248 2.80 -28.26 3.81
C VAL A 248 3.89 -29.15 3.23
N LEU A 249 5.01 -29.35 3.93
CA LEU A 249 6.08 -30.24 3.48
C LEU A 249 5.58 -31.69 3.36
N ASN A 250 4.87 -32.19 4.37
CA ASN A 250 4.28 -33.53 4.37
C ASN A 250 3.29 -33.69 3.22
N LEU A 251 2.46 -32.68 2.96
CA LEU A 251 1.51 -32.67 1.85
C LEU A 251 2.24 -32.71 0.49
N VAL A 252 3.30 -31.91 0.30
CA VAL A 252 4.12 -31.92 -0.92
C VAL A 252 4.79 -33.29 -1.13
N LEU A 253 5.34 -33.89 -0.06
CA LEU A 253 5.95 -35.22 -0.13
C LEU A 253 4.92 -36.31 -0.44
N ALA A 254 3.75 -36.28 0.19
CA ALA A 254 2.67 -37.22 -0.06
C ALA A 254 2.14 -37.12 -1.50
N LYS A 255 1.91 -35.88 -1.98
CA LYS A 255 1.55 -35.59 -3.37
C LYS A 255 2.60 -36.11 -4.36
N GLY A 256 3.89 -35.84 -4.10
CA GLY A 256 5.00 -36.32 -4.94
C GLY A 256 5.18 -37.85 -4.92
N PHE A 257 4.93 -38.49 -3.79
CA PHE A 257 4.91 -39.95 -3.68
C PHE A 257 3.75 -40.55 -4.47
N LEU A 258 2.54 -39.98 -4.35
CA LEU A 258 1.37 -40.41 -5.12
C LEU A 258 1.60 -40.28 -6.63
N ALA A 259 2.22 -39.18 -7.09
CA ALA A 259 2.57 -39.01 -8.50
C ALA A 259 3.49 -40.14 -8.99
N LYS A 260 4.59 -40.41 -8.27
CA LYS A 260 5.51 -41.52 -8.60
C LYS A 260 4.84 -42.89 -8.54
N LEU A 261 3.93 -43.09 -7.60
CA LEU A 261 3.18 -44.33 -7.44
C LEU A 261 2.27 -44.57 -8.65
N VAL A 262 1.59 -43.53 -9.12
CA VAL A 262 0.69 -43.57 -10.27
C VAL A 262 1.44 -43.60 -11.62
N GLU A 263 2.67 -43.10 -11.70
CA GLU A 263 3.55 -43.26 -12.88
C GLU A 263 3.93 -44.72 -13.15
N ASN A 264 3.95 -45.57 -12.12
CA ASN A 264 4.21 -46.99 -12.29
C ASN A 264 3.02 -47.69 -12.96
N GLU A 265 3.21 -48.17 -14.20
CA GLU A 265 2.14 -48.78 -15.00
C GLU A 265 1.47 -49.98 -14.33
N SER A 266 2.22 -50.82 -13.61
CA SER A 266 1.67 -51.98 -12.90
C SER A 266 0.75 -51.57 -11.75
N VAL A 267 1.15 -50.52 -11.02
CA VAL A 267 0.34 -49.98 -9.91
C VAL A 267 -0.89 -49.27 -10.45
N ARG A 268 -0.73 -48.45 -11.51
CA ARG A 268 -1.84 -47.80 -12.19
C ARG A 268 -2.90 -48.80 -12.65
N GLN A 269 -2.50 -49.82 -13.40
CA GLN A 269 -3.42 -50.86 -13.88
C GLN A 269 -4.13 -51.58 -12.73
N TYR A 270 -3.41 -51.92 -11.66
CA TYR A 270 -4.00 -52.56 -10.49
C TYR A 270 -5.06 -51.68 -9.80
N VAL A 271 -4.73 -50.41 -9.54
CA VAL A 271 -5.64 -49.47 -8.86
C VAL A 271 -6.83 -49.15 -9.75
N THR A 272 -6.65 -48.91 -11.05
CA THR A 272 -7.77 -48.67 -11.98
C THR A 272 -8.72 -49.87 -12.09
N GLN A 273 -8.21 -51.10 -12.05
CA GLN A 273 -9.04 -52.30 -12.16
C GLN A 273 -9.80 -52.64 -10.88
N ARG A 274 -9.20 -52.41 -9.70
CA ARG A 274 -9.80 -52.83 -8.41
C ARG A 274 -10.44 -51.69 -7.63
N HIS A 275 -9.97 -50.46 -7.80
CA HIS A 275 -10.39 -49.28 -7.05
C HIS A 275 -10.44 -48.03 -7.95
N PRO A 276 -11.34 -48.00 -8.95
CA PRO A 276 -11.44 -46.89 -9.91
C PRO A 276 -11.76 -45.54 -9.23
N ASP A 277 -12.55 -45.55 -8.16
CA ASP A 277 -12.91 -44.33 -7.41
C ASP A 277 -11.67 -43.70 -6.74
N LEU A 278 -10.76 -44.54 -6.19
CA LEU A 278 -9.51 -44.07 -5.59
C LEU A 278 -8.54 -43.53 -6.65
N MET A 279 -8.55 -44.11 -7.86
CA MET A 279 -7.74 -43.60 -8.96
C MET A 279 -8.14 -42.18 -9.36
N ALA A 280 -9.45 -41.90 -9.46
CA ALA A 280 -9.97 -40.57 -9.77
C ALA A 280 -9.55 -39.53 -8.71
N GLU A 281 -9.59 -39.90 -7.43
CA GLU A 281 -9.12 -39.03 -6.34
C GLU A 281 -7.60 -38.82 -6.38
N PHE A 282 -6.80 -39.85 -6.68
CA PHE A 282 -5.36 -39.70 -6.84
C PHE A 282 -5.00 -38.77 -8.01
N GLU A 283 -5.68 -38.89 -9.15
CA GLU A 283 -5.49 -37.99 -10.29
C GLU A 283 -5.89 -36.55 -9.93
N SER A 284 -6.98 -36.35 -9.17
CA SER A 284 -7.41 -35.05 -8.65
C SER A 284 -6.36 -34.40 -7.71
N ILE A 285 -5.81 -35.19 -6.79
CA ILE A 285 -4.76 -34.74 -5.86
C ILE A 285 -3.44 -34.42 -6.58
N ILE A 286 -3.10 -35.19 -7.62
CA ILE A 286 -1.92 -34.93 -8.45
C ILE A 286 -2.12 -33.67 -9.32
N ALA A 287 -3.31 -33.47 -9.87
CA ALA A 287 -3.64 -32.28 -10.67
C ALA A 287 -3.53 -30.97 -9.88
N THR A 288 -3.76 -31.02 -8.56
CA THR A 288 -3.57 -29.86 -7.68
C THR A 288 -2.09 -29.46 -7.51
N ILE A 289 -1.12 -30.36 -7.77
CA ILE A 289 0.32 -30.03 -7.76
C ILE A 289 0.66 -29.00 -8.86
N SER A 290 0.02 -29.13 -10.03
CA SER A 290 0.25 -28.25 -11.18
C SER A 290 -0.30 -26.84 -10.98
N LEU A 291 -1.36 -26.69 -10.16
CA LEU A 291 -1.95 -25.39 -9.80
C LEU A 291 -1.08 -24.63 -8.79
N ASP A 292 -0.52 -25.33 -7.80
CA ASP A 292 0.37 -24.72 -6.80
C ASP A 292 1.70 -24.24 -7.44
N GLN A 293 2.23 -24.95 -8.45
CA GLN A 293 3.43 -24.51 -9.19
C GLN A 293 3.23 -23.21 -9.99
N GLN A 294 2.03 -22.95 -10.51
CA GLN A 294 1.70 -21.70 -11.20
C GLN A 294 1.54 -20.52 -10.22
N GLN A 295 1.11 -20.76 -8.99
CA GLN A 295 1.01 -19.73 -7.95
C GLN A 295 2.38 -19.33 -7.39
N PHE A 296 3.32 -20.28 -7.21
CA PHE A 296 4.67 -19.98 -6.74
C PHE A 296 5.57 -19.30 -7.79
N SER A 297 5.33 -19.53 -9.08
CA SER A 297 6.06 -18.85 -10.16
C SER A 297 5.53 -17.45 -10.48
N ALA A 298 4.40 -17.04 -9.89
CA ALA A 298 3.87 -15.67 -9.97
C ALA A 298 4.33 -14.75 -8.82
N VAL A 299 5.09 -15.28 -7.85
CA VAL A 299 5.56 -14.58 -6.64
C VAL A 299 7.10 -14.46 -6.60
N LEU A 300 7.80 -14.94 -7.63
CA LEU A 300 9.23 -14.66 -7.92
C LEU A 300 9.34 -13.82 -9.19
#